data_AF-A0A4Y7TA73-F1
#
_entry.id   AF-A0A4Y7TA73-F1
#
_cell.length_a   1.000
_cell.length_b   1.000
_cell.length_c   1.000
_cell.angle_alpha   90.00
_cell.angle_beta   90.00
_cell.angle_gamma   90.00
#
_symmetry.space_group_name_H-M   'P 1'
#
loop_
_entity.id
_entity.type
_entity.pdbx_description
1 polymer ?
#
loop_
_entity_poly.entity_id
_entity_poly.type
_entity_poly.pdbx_seq_one_letter_code
_entity_poly.pdbx_strand_id
1 'polypeptide(L)'
;MRYLPTKPTREHVLLIPLTLTLLAPFTSSSTLSPRQSSTFNATSLDPGFPISNIITLATSLPAYSWEFGTAVTALIDLYTPNASAFTAPSLSPAPSLSVASAPALQFARQHISLAGLGGINGLTQSDGAVGDPASLGIGAILLGAGDWSNVEGISDGGTEMKGKYWDAAGAQLEYLLTGAPRYPNGAISQRVEGPELWADFMSMVPPFLAYFAVATNNGSLLQESVRQCALYRDVLQPVPEDGSERGLWRHIVGPYSPDAGLWSTGNAWAAAGMARVLGTVMRAPSGMFNGVASSSTDSVERRRRGSNLARRDTLLSEDGYLMKHIKSWWKRMPQGSRSGGKRRRQVVDEVEDLVGGVVELTTDEDDGGYSAWLSNSSGAQFRTRTQIISFLTSFIQEILSSIVDSASLDNGLVRNYVDDVSNTDGRGFGEVSGSALLASVMYRMAVLAPGTFGEKYVEWADNLRYTLGRWSGGGYVHVTSNGTVTPTVNPYGWGDTQPWTRGSPEGQAFVVLMYAAWRDCVSAGVCGAD
;
A
#
# COMPACT_ATOMS: atom_id res chain seq x y z
N MET A 1 15.16 21.06 76.87
CA MET A 1 14.32 21.77 77.86
C MET A 1 12.91 21.19 77.81
N ARG A 2 12.43 20.64 78.92
CA ARG A 2 11.06 20.15 79.10
C ARG A 2 10.12 21.35 79.26
N TYR A 3 8.94 21.33 78.64
CA TYR A 3 7.67 21.80 79.23
C TYR A 3 6.49 21.43 78.29
N LEU A 4 5.75 20.39 78.67
CA LEU A 4 4.29 20.29 78.53
C LEU A 4 3.71 20.56 79.95
N PRO A 5 2.38 20.66 80.23
CA PRO A 5 1.19 20.44 79.39
C PRO A 5 0.02 21.44 79.61
N THR A 6 -1.03 21.40 78.76
CA THR A 6 -2.45 21.47 79.19
C THR A 6 -3.38 20.81 78.16
N LYS A 7 -4.03 19.71 78.56
CA LYS A 7 -5.29 19.12 78.04
C LYS A 7 -6.46 19.61 78.94
N PRO A 8 -7.76 19.22 78.81
CA PRO A 8 -8.44 18.29 77.87
C PRO A 8 -9.82 18.77 77.33
N THR A 9 -10.40 18.07 76.35
CA THR A 9 -11.79 17.52 76.39
C THR A 9 -11.97 16.54 75.22
N ARG A 10 -12.02 15.23 75.51
CA ARG A 10 -13.18 14.32 75.43
C ARG A 10 -13.74 14.11 74.02
N GLU A 11 -13.57 12.89 73.50
CA GLU A 11 -14.68 12.05 73.02
C GLU A 11 -14.27 10.57 72.97
N HIS A 12 -15.20 9.71 73.37
CA HIS A 12 -15.04 8.28 73.60
C HIS A 12 -15.50 7.47 72.38
N VAL A 13 -14.82 6.35 72.20
CA VAL A 13 -15.09 5.22 71.29
C VAL A 13 -16.54 4.72 71.40
N LEU A 14 -17.18 4.48 70.25
CA LEU A 14 -18.34 3.57 70.15
C LEU A 14 -18.22 2.67 68.90
N LEU A 15 -18.43 1.38 69.14
CA LEU A 15 -18.49 0.26 68.20
C LEU A 15 -19.61 0.43 67.15
N ILE A 16 -19.37 0.01 65.90
CA ILE A 16 -20.43 -0.18 64.89
C ILE A 16 -20.20 -1.53 64.18
N PRO A 17 -21.28 -2.31 63.90
CA PRO A 17 -21.20 -3.75 63.64
C PRO A 17 -21.04 -4.10 62.16
N LEU A 18 -20.56 -5.33 61.92
CA LEU A 18 -20.48 -5.98 60.61
C LEU A 18 -21.90 -6.27 60.10
N THR A 19 -22.36 -5.54 59.07
CA THR A 19 -23.58 -5.87 58.32
C THR A 19 -23.21 -6.36 56.92
N LEU A 20 -23.56 -7.61 56.65
CA LEU A 20 -23.47 -8.28 55.36
C LEU A 20 -24.51 -7.66 54.40
N THR A 21 -24.04 -6.87 53.42
CA THR A 21 -24.87 -6.37 52.31
C THR A 21 -24.56 -7.15 51.04
N LEU A 22 -25.55 -7.86 50.52
CA LEU A 22 -25.53 -8.45 49.17
C LEU A 22 -25.33 -7.32 48.13
N LEU A 23 -24.24 -7.38 47.37
CA LEU A 23 -24.09 -6.62 46.14
C LEU A 23 -24.92 -7.28 45.03
N ALA A 24 -26.03 -6.64 44.67
CA ALA A 24 -26.72 -6.92 43.41
C ALA A 24 -25.84 -6.44 42.23
N PRO A 25 -25.86 -7.13 41.07
CA PRO A 25 -25.14 -6.67 39.89
C PRO A 25 -25.85 -5.43 39.32
N PHE A 26 -25.21 -4.27 39.36
CA PHE A 26 -25.61 -3.11 38.60
C PHE A 26 -25.30 -3.34 37.11
N THR A 27 -26.26 -3.88 36.36
CA THR A 27 -26.25 -3.77 34.89
C THR A 27 -26.72 -2.37 34.52
N SER A 28 -25.79 -1.41 34.48
CA SER A 28 -26.04 -0.12 33.83
C SER A 28 -25.77 -0.28 32.35
N SER A 29 -26.77 -0.74 31.58
CA SER A 29 -26.79 -0.58 30.13
C SER A 29 -26.92 0.90 29.81
N SER A 30 -25.77 1.58 29.76
CA SER A 30 -25.66 2.87 29.10
C SER A 30 -25.76 2.60 27.61
N THR A 31 -26.96 2.73 27.04
CA THR A 31 -27.11 2.87 25.60
C THR A 31 -26.36 4.12 25.19
N LEU A 32 -25.11 3.95 24.74
CA LEU A 32 -24.40 4.95 23.97
C LEU A 32 -25.27 5.26 22.76
N SER A 33 -25.92 6.42 22.77
CA SER A 33 -26.44 7.03 21.55
C SER A 33 -25.30 6.99 20.51
N PRO A 34 -25.59 6.64 19.24
CA PRO A 34 -24.59 6.72 18.20
C PRO A 34 -24.12 8.17 18.16
N ARG A 35 -22.86 8.37 18.53
CA ARG A 35 -22.18 9.66 18.44
C ARG A 35 -22.40 10.13 17.00
N GLN A 36 -23.04 11.30 16.85
CA GLN A 36 -23.23 11.95 15.57
C GLN A 36 -21.92 11.85 14.78
N SER A 37 -22.01 11.37 13.54
CA SER A 37 -20.93 11.32 12.57
C SER A 37 -20.26 12.69 12.51
N SER A 38 -19.14 12.86 13.23
CA SER A 38 -18.25 13.98 13.01
C SER A 38 -17.80 13.89 11.56
N THR A 39 -18.16 14.88 10.74
CA THR A 39 -17.62 15.01 9.39
C THR A 39 -16.11 14.95 9.46
N PHE A 40 -15.51 13.92 8.89
CA PHE A 40 -14.06 13.75 8.86
C PHE A 40 -13.45 14.95 8.15
N ASN A 41 -12.66 15.75 8.88
CA ASN A 41 -11.94 16.88 8.32
C ASN A 41 -10.57 16.40 7.82
N ALA A 42 -10.45 16.25 6.51
CA ALA A 42 -9.25 15.72 5.88
C ALA A 42 -8.01 16.59 6.13
N THR A 43 -8.19 17.92 6.26
CA THR A 43 -7.13 18.91 6.47
C THR A 43 -7.26 19.57 7.85
N SER A 44 -7.38 18.74 8.90
CA SER A 44 -7.61 19.21 10.28
C SER A 44 -6.37 19.82 10.96
N LEU A 45 -5.18 19.51 10.47
CA LEU A 45 -3.90 19.97 11.02
C LEU A 45 -3.26 21.00 10.09
N ASP A 46 -2.56 21.97 10.66
CA ASP A 46 -1.74 22.93 9.90
C ASP A 46 -0.31 22.38 9.77
N PRO A 47 0.15 22.02 8.56
CA PRO A 47 1.52 21.54 8.38
C PRO A 47 2.56 22.66 8.23
N GLY A 48 2.16 23.93 8.35
CA GLY A 48 3.02 25.08 8.12
C GLY A 48 3.18 25.47 6.65
N PHE A 49 2.32 24.98 5.76
CA PHE A 49 2.28 25.31 4.34
C PHE A 49 0.85 25.12 3.75
N PRO A 50 0.49 25.75 2.61
CA PRO A 50 -0.88 25.77 2.10
C PRO A 50 -1.31 24.43 1.47
N ILE A 51 -1.60 23.43 2.32
CA ILE A 51 -1.94 22.06 1.89
C ILE A 51 -3.12 22.02 0.90
N SER A 52 -4.12 22.88 1.04
CA SER A 52 -5.26 22.95 0.11
C SER A 52 -4.86 23.32 -1.32
N ASN A 53 -3.87 24.20 -1.47
CA ASN A 53 -3.35 24.58 -2.79
C ASN A 53 -2.53 23.43 -3.41
N ILE A 54 -1.76 22.72 -2.58
CA ILE A 54 -1.01 21.52 -2.98
C ILE A 54 -1.97 20.42 -3.45
N ILE A 55 -3.05 20.15 -2.71
CA ILE A 55 -4.09 19.18 -3.08
C ILE A 55 -4.72 19.55 -4.43
N THR A 56 -5.00 20.84 -4.65
CA THR A 56 -5.54 21.32 -5.92
C THR A 56 -4.60 20.99 -7.07
N LEU A 57 -3.31 21.28 -6.93
CA LEU A 57 -2.31 20.97 -7.96
C LEU A 57 -2.04 19.47 -8.13
N ALA A 58 -2.09 18.68 -7.04
CA ALA A 58 -1.96 17.22 -7.10
C ALA A 58 -3.07 16.56 -7.95
N THR A 59 -4.21 17.24 -8.13
CA THR A 59 -5.32 16.75 -8.96
C THR A 59 -5.41 17.45 -10.32
N SER A 60 -4.80 18.62 -10.52
CA SER A 60 -4.88 19.35 -11.79
C SER A 60 -3.68 19.17 -12.72
N LEU A 61 -2.51 18.82 -12.17
CA LEU A 61 -1.28 18.64 -12.94
C LEU A 61 -1.10 17.27 -13.60
N PRO A 62 -1.62 16.14 -13.05
CA PRO A 62 -1.42 14.83 -13.67
C PRO A 62 -1.84 14.80 -15.14
N ALA A 63 -1.00 14.21 -15.97
CA ALA A 63 -1.20 14.02 -17.41
C ALA A 63 -0.89 12.60 -17.88
N TYR A 64 -0.14 11.82 -17.09
CA TYR A 64 0.25 10.45 -17.41
C TYR A 64 -0.26 9.42 -16.40
N SER A 65 -0.20 8.15 -16.80
CA SER A 65 -0.85 7.03 -16.11
C SER A 65 -0.42 6.85 -14.66
N TRP A 66 0.89 6.85 -14.38
CA TRP A 66 1.39 6.73 -13.01
C TRP A 66 1.02 7.95 -12.15
N GLU A 67 1.00 9.15 -12.73
CA GLU A 67 0.61 10.39 -12.04
C GLU A 67 -0.85 10.33 -11.61
N PHE A 68 -1.74 9.81 -12.48
CA PHE A 68 -3.14 9.61 -12.15
C PHE A 68 -3.32 8.65 -10.98
N GLY A 69 -2.66 7.48 -11.00
CA GLY A 69 -2.75 6.51 -9.91
C GLY A 69 -2.18 7.03 -8.60
N THR A 70 -1.12 7.85 -8.66
CA THR A 70 -0.51 8.48 -7.49
C THR A 70 -1.45 9.51 -6.86
N ALA A 71 -2.11 10.32 -7.69
CA ALA A 71 -3.14 11.26 -7.23
C ALA A 71 -4.34 10.52 -6.61
N VAL A 72 -4.83 9.44 -7.24
CA VAL A 72 -5.89 8.58 -6.65
C VAL A 72 -5.45 8.07 -5.28
N THR A 73 -4.21 7.59 -5.18
CA THR A 73 -3.64 7.05 -3.94
C THR A 73 -3.56 8.11 -2.83
N ALA A 74 -3.11 9.32 -3.17
CA ALA A 74 -3.09 10.45 -2.25
C ALA A 74 -4.49 10.86 -1.78
N LEU A 75 -5.47 10.90 -2.69
CA LEU A 75 -6.86 11.21 -2.37
C LEU A 75 -7.51 10.12 -1.48
N ILE A 76 -7.15 8.85 -1.68
CA ILE A 76 -7.65 7.75 -0.84
C ILE A 76 -7.18 7.93 0.60
N ASP A 77 -5.89 8.15 0.80
CA ASP A 77 -5.29 8.33 2.13
C ASP A 77 -5.76 9.63 2.81
N LEU A 78 -5.97 10.67 2.01
CA LEU A 78 -6.39 11.96 2.53
C LEU A 78 -7.88 11.98 2.91
N TYR A 79 -8.79 11.51 2.05
CA TYR A 79 -10.24 11.69 2.23
C TYR A 79 -10.99 10.42 2.64
N THR A 80 -10.43 9.23 2.42
CA THR A 80 -11.13 7.96 2.61
C THR A 80 -10.31 6.97 3.45
N PRO A 81 -10.06 7.27 4.73
CA PRO A 81 -9.26 6.40 5.61
C PRO A 81 -9.85 4.98 5.74
N ASN A 82 -11.15 4.80 5.48
CA ASN A 82 -11.80 3.49 5.47
C ASN A 82 -11.45 2.61 4.24
N ALA A 83 -10.79 3.15 3.22
CA ALA A 83 -10.32 2.42 2.05
C ALA A 83 -8.79 2.40 1.90
N SER A 84 -8.07 3.16 2.72
CA SER A 84 -6.61 3.19 2.74
C SER A 84 -6.00 1.89 3.28
N ALA A 85 -4.88 1.48 2.69
CA ALA A 85 -4.06 0.37 3.17
C ALA A 85 -3.52 0.57 4.59
N PHE A 86 -3.54 1.80 5.11
CA PHE A 86 -2.93 2.14 6.40
C PHE A 86 -3.91 2.33 7.55
N THR A 87 -5.19 2.61 7.25
CA THR A 87 -6.18 2.98 8.27
C THR A 87 -7.49 2.21 8.18
N ALA A 88 -7.76 1.50 7.08
CA ALA A 88 -9.01 0.76 6.94
C ALA A 88 -9.14 -0.34 8.02
N PRO A 89 -10.34 -0.60 8.58
CA PRO A 89 -10.52 -1.71 9.51
C PRO A 89 -10.49 -3.08 8.82
N SER A 90 -10.97 -3.14 7.57
CA SER A 90 -10.90 -4.31 6.69
C SER A 90 -10.87 -3.83 5.23
N LEU A 91 -10.21 -4.60 4.37
CA LEU A 91 -10.22 -4.41 2.92
C LEU A 91 -10.95 -5.55 2.18
N SER A 92 -11.54 -6.50 2.93
CA SER A 92 -12.31 -7.62 2.38
C SER A 92 -13.71 -7.69 3.02
N PRO A 93 -14.79 -7.65 2.21
CA PRO A 93 -14.79 -7.28 0.78
C PRO A 93 -14.27 -5.85 0.58
N ALA A 94 -13.96 -5.47 -0.67
CA ALA A 94 -13.53 -4.11 -0.98
C ALA A 94 -14.54 -3.07 -0.44
N PRO A 95 -14.07 -1.99 0.23
CA PRO A 95 -14.95 -0.97 0.79
C PRO A 95 -15.86 -0.33 -0.28
N SER A 96 -17.16 -0.24 0.04
CA SER A 96 -18.11 0.46 -0.83
C SER A 96 -18.13 1.95 -0.49
N LEU A 97 -17.56 2.77 -1.37
CA LEU A 97 -17.53 4.23 -1.24
C LEU A 97 -18.54 4.87 -2.18
N SER A 98 -19.12 6.01 -1.80
CA SER A 98 -20.00 6.78 -2.68
C SER A 98 -19.21 7.32 -3.87
N VAL A 99 -19.47 6.81 -5.07
CA VAL A 99 -18.83 7.28 -6.31
C VAL A 99 -19.21 8.72 -6.62
N ALA A 100 -20.40 9.15 -6.19
CA ALA A 100 -20.89 10.50 -6.40
C ALA A 100 -20.14 11.56 -5.58
N SER A 101 -19.47 11.19 -4.49
CA SER A 101 -18.88 12.16 -3.55
C SER A 101 -17.45 11.88 -3.11
N ALA A 102 -16.93 10.66 -3.30
CA ALA A 102 -15.54 10.34 -2.95
C ALA A 102 -14.57 10.96 -3.99
N PRO A 103 -13.70 11.92 -3.61
CA PRO A 103 -12.82 12.60 -4.56
C PRO A 103 -11.92 11.66 -5.35
N ALA A 104 -11.37 10.64 -4.68
CA ALA A 104 -10.54 9.63 -5.32
C ALA A 104 -11.26 8.86 -6.43
N LEU A 105 -12.55 8.52 -6.24
CA LEU A 105 -13.33 7.76 -7.23
C LEU A 105 -13.79 8.64 -8.38
N GLN A 106 -14.14 9.89 -8.11
CA GLN A 106 -14.45 10.87 -9.16
C GLN A 106 -13.23 11.09 -10.06
N PHE A 107 -12.05 11.26 -9.46
CA PHE A 107 -10.79 11.43 -10.19
C PHE A 107 -10.44 10.16 -10.98
N ALA A 108 -10.41 8.98 -10.33
CA ALA A 108 -10.13 7.70 -11.00
C ALA A 108 -11.07 7.44 -12.19
N ARG A 109 -12.37 7.75 -12.06
CA ARG A 109 -13.35 7.58 -13.14
C ARG A 109 -13.04 8.42 -14.38
N GLN A 110 -12.41 9.58 -14.23
CA GLN A 110 -12.03 10.44 -15.36
C GLN A 110 -10.81 9.89 -16.12
N HIS A 111 -9.95 9.13 -15.44
CA HIS A 111 -8.65 8.71 -15.97
C HIS A 111 -8.55 7.22 -16.29
N ILE A 112 -9.53 6.41 -15.87
CA ILE A 112 -9.62 5.01 -16.28
C ILE A 112 -10.40 4.91 -17.60
N SER A 113 -9.75 4.33 -18.60
CA SER A 113 -10.36 3.98 -19.88
C SER A 113 -11.12 2.66 -19.78
N LEU A 114 -12.43 2.70 -20.00
CA LEU A 114 -13.26 1.49 -20.12
C LEU A 114 -13.36 0.96 -21.57
N ALA A 115 -12.73 1.66 -22.52
CA ALA A 115 -12.73 1.30 -23.93
C ALA A 115 -11.51 0.42 -24.33
N GLY A 116 -10.51 0.28 -23.45
CA GLY A 116 -9.33 -0.55 -23.65
C GLY A 116 -9.55 -1.98 -23.16
N LEU A 117 -9.96 -2.89 -24.06
CA LEU A 117 -10.38 -4.27 -23.71
C LEU A 117 -9.23 -5.23 -23.33
N GLY A 118 -8.16 -4.72 -22.70
CA GLY A 118 -7.14 -5.52 -22.03
C GLY A 118 -5.72 -5.40 -22.57
N GLY A 119 -4.84 -6.24 -22.05
CA GLY A 119 -3.40 -6.15 -22.28
C GLY A 119 -2.77 -5.01 -21.45
N ILE A 120 -1.73 -4.39 -22.01
CA ILE A 120 -0.97 -3.37 -21.29
C ILE A 120 -1.78 -2.11 -20.94
N ASN A 121 -2.78 -1.76 -21.74
CA ASN A 121 -3.58 -0.55 -21.55
C ASN A 121 -4.91 -0.84 -20.84
N GLY A 122 -4.94 -1.83 -19.94
CA GLY A 122 -6.18 -2.31 -19.31
C GLY A 122 -6.90 -1.23 -18.48
N LEU A 123 -6.16 -0.25 -17.96
CA LEU A 123 -6.73 0.86 -17.19
C LEU A 123 -6.53 2.22 -17.85
N THR A 124 -5.40 2.46 -18.51
CA THR A 124 -5.09 3.72 -19.20
C THR A 124 -3.90 3.52 -20.15
N GLN A 125 -3.49 4.55 -20.88
CA GLN A 125 -2.34 4.47 -21.79
C GLN A 125 -1.04 4.23 -21.01
N SER A 126 -0.24 3.29 -21.51
CA SER A 126 1.00 2.84 -20.86
C SER A 126 2.27 3.53 -21.32
N ASP A 127 2.29 4.06 -22.55
CA ASP A 127 3.50 4.59 -23.19
C ASP A 127 4.72 3.63 -23.12
N GLY A 128 4.46 2.31 -23.11
CA GLY A 128 5.49 1.27 -23.03
C GLY A 128 5.88 0.84 -21.61
N ALA A 129 5.34 1.49 -20.59
CA ALA A 129 5.52 1.12 -19.19
C ALA A 129 4.46 0.12 -18.72
N VAL A 130 4.90 -1.05 -18.29
CA VAL A 130 4.05 -2.15 -17.80
C VAL A 130 3.33 -1.78 -16.51
N GLY A 131 4.03 -1.10 -15.59
CA GLY A 131 3.51 -0.78 -14.26
C GLY A 131 2.58 0.43 -14.22
N ASP A 132 2.75 1.40 -15.10
CA ASP A 132 2.13 2.72 -14.92
C ASP A 132 0.59 2.68 -14.98
N PRO A 133 -0.05 1.94 -15.89
CA PRO A 133 -1.51 1.78 -15.85
C PRO A 133 -2.01 1.08 -14.58
N ALA A 134 -1.21 0.18 -13.99
CA ALA A 134 -1.58 -0.55 -12.78
C ALA A 134 -1.71 0.35 -11.54
N SER A 135 -1.10 1.53 -11.56
CA SER A 135 -1.23 2.55 -10.50
C SER A 135 -2.69 2.96 -10.25
N LEU A 136 -3.57 2.88 -11.26
CA LEU A 136 -5.01 3.14 -11.15
C LEU A 136 -5.83 1.94 -10.65
N GLY A 137 -5.19 0.78 -10.44
CA GLY A 137 -5.87 -0.48 -10.16
C GLY A 137 -6.67 -0.48 -8.88
N ILE A 138 -6.18 0.17 -7.81
CA ILE A 138 -6.94 0.35 -6.56
C ILE A 138 -8.20 1.22 -6.82
N GLY A 139 -8.08 2.28 -7.62
CA GLY A 139 -9.21 3.10 -8.03
C GLY A 139 -10.26 2.31 -8.82
N ALA A 140 -9.82 1.45 -9.73
CA ALA A 140 -10.71 0.57 -10.50
C ALA A 140 -11.44 -0.44 -9.59
N ILE A 141 -10.74 -1.09 -8.66
CA ILE A 141 -11.35 -2.00 -7.67
C ILE A 141 -12.42 -1.28 -6.85
N LEU A 142 -12.11 -0.08 -6.33
CA LEU A 142 -13.04 0.69 -5.53
C LEU A 142 -14.24 1.22 -6.34
N LEU A 143 -14.07 1.57 -7.61
CA LEU A 143 -15.18 1.89 -8.52
C LEU A 143 -16.06 0.67 -8.80
N GLY A 144 -15.44 -0.51 -8.94
CA GLY A 144 -16.12 -1.80 -9.06
C GLY A 144 -16.93 -2.20 -7.83
N ALA A 145 -16.50 -1.78 -6.63
CA ALA A 145 -17.17 -2.03 -5.36
C ALA A 145 -18.09 -0.88 -4.88
N GLY A 146 -17.98 0.29 -5.51
CA GLY A 146 -18.56 1.54 -5.03
C GLY A 146 -20.10 1.58 -5.00
N ASP A 147 -20.63 2.58 -4.32
CA ASP A 147 -22.04 2.95 -4.35
C ASP A 147 -22.30 3.98 -5.46
N TRP A 148 -23.15 3.60 -6.41
CA TRP A 148 -23.47 4.38 -7.61
C TRP A 148 -24.87 5.00 -7.57
N SER A 149 -25.64 4.84 -6.48
CA SER A 149 -27.05 5.23 -6.41
C SER A 149 -27.33 6.72 -6.69
N ASN A 150 -26.34 7.60 -6.48
CA ASN A 150 -26.47 9.05 -6.67
C ASN A 150 -25.60 9.60 -7.80
N VAL A 151 -25.18 8.75 -8.74
CA VAL A 151 -24.35 9.16 -9.87
C VAL A 151 -25.24 9.62 -11.02
N GLU A 152 -25.06 10.87 -11.47
CA GLU A 152 -25.81 11.42 -12.60
C GLU A 152 -25.66 10.56 -13.87
N GLY A 153 -26.78 10.31 -14.55
CA GLY A 153 -26.83 9.51 -15.77
C GLY A 153 -26.79 7.99 -15.56
N ILE A 154 -26.79 7.51 -14.31
CA ILE A 154 -26.77 6.08 -13.98
C ILE A 154 -28.08 5.69 -13.28
N SER A 155 -28.88 4.80 -13.89
CA SER A 155 -30.20 4.40 -13.39
C SER A 155 -30.29 2.95 -12.87
N ASP A 156 -29.29 2.12 -13.15
CA ASP A 156 -29.25 0.69 -12.81
C ASP A 156 -28.51 0.40 -11.49
N GLY A 157 -28.35 1.42 -10.63
CA GLY A 157 -27.51 1.35 -9.44
C GLY A 157 -26.03 1.10 -9.75
N GLY A 158 -25.60 1.40 -10.98
CA GLY A 158 -24.24 1.22 -11.48
C GLY A 158 -23.86 -0.23 -11.75
N THR A 159 -24.81 -1.15 -11.86
CA THR A 159 -24.53 -2.59 -12.06
C THR A 159 -23.61 -2.83 -13.26
N GLU A 160 -23.91 -2.20 -14.40
CA GLU A 160 -23.07 -2.28 -15.59
C GLU A 160 -21.68 -1.65 -15.36
N MET A 161 -21.63 -0.45 -14.76
CA MET A 161 -20.38 0.27 -14.53
C MET A 161 -19.46 -0.47 -13.57
N LYS A 162 -20.00 -1.03 -12.48
CA LYS A 162 -19.26 -1.88 -11.55
C LYS A 162 -18.57 -3.03 -12.27
N GLY A 163 -19.31 -3.72 -13.15
CA GLY A 163 -18.77 -4.80 -13.99
C GLY A 163 -17.62 -4.32 -14.87
N LYS A 164 -17.77 -3.18 -15.55
CA LYS A 164 -16.72 -2.62 -16.42
C LYS A 164 -15.43 -2.29 -15.67
N TYR A 165 -15.51 -1.73 -14.47
CA TYR A 165 -14.30 -1.44 -13.68
C TYR A 165 -13.63 -2.70 -13.14
N TRP A 166 -14.40 -3.70 -12.73
CA TRP A 166 -13.85 -5.01 -12.38
C TRP A 166 -13.18 -5.70 -13.57
N ASP A 167 -13.81 -5.65 -14.74
CA ASP A 167 -13.26 -6.21 -15.98
C ASP A 167 -11.96 -5.50 -16.37
N ALA A 168 -11.91 -4.16 -16.28
CA ALA A 168 -10.70 -3.37 -16.57
C ALA A 168 -9.55 -3.69 -15.60
N ALA A 169 -9.84 -3.77 -14.29
CA ALA A 169 -8.85 -4.19 -13.30
C ALA A 169 -8.37 -5.63 -13.55
N GLY A 170 -9.28 -6.56 -13.86
CA GLY A 170 -8.94 -7.93 -14.19
C GLY A 170 -8.07 -8.06 -15.45
N ALA A 171 -8.34 -7.25 -16.47
CA ALA A 171 -7.57 -7.26 -17.71
C ALA A 171 -6.13 -6.71 -17.52
N GLN A 172 -5.96 -5.68 -16.70
CA GLN A 172 -4.64 -5.19 -16.31
C GLN A 172 -3.87 -6.26 -15.52
N LEU A 173 -4.54 -6.92 -14.56
CA LEU A 173 -3.97 -8.02 -13.78
C LEU A 173 -3.52 -9.18 -14.67
N GLU A 174 -4.36 -9.61 -15.61
CA GLU A 174 -4.05 -10.69 -16.54
C GLU A 174 -2.79 -10.38 -17.36
N TYR A 175 -2.69 -9.15 -17.87
CA TYR A 175 -1.49 -8.72 -18.61
C TYR A 175 -0.24 -8.74 -17.74
N LEU A 176 -0.29 -8.19 -16.52
CA LEU A 176 0.86 -8.17 -15.60
C LEU A 176 1.37 -9.58 -15.31
N LEU A 177 0.46 -10.53 -15.09
CA LEU A 177 0.85 -11.88 -14.69
C LEU A 177 1.33 -12.74 -15.86
N THR A 178 0.73 -12.58 -17.05
CA THR A 178 0.89 -13.53 -18.15
C THR A 178 1.46 -12.92 -19.45
N GLY A 179 1.30 -11.61 -19.64
CA GLY A 179 1.67 -10.91 -20.87
C GLY A 179 2.93 -10.06 -20.78
N ALA A 180 3.25 -9.54 -19.59
CA ALA A 180 4.42 -8.70 -19.39
C ALA A 180 5.73 -9.50 -19.47
N PRO A 181 6.82 -8.93 -20.05
CA PRO A 181 8.15 -9.53 -19.97
C PRO A 181 8.58 -9.73 -18.52
N ARG A 182 9.47 -10.70 -18.29
CA ARG A 182 10.01 -11.00 -16.97
C ARG A 182 11.53 -10.86 -16.98
N TYR A 183 12.09 -10.33 -15.90
CA TYR A 183 13.51 -10.41 -15.61
C TYR A 183 13.92 -11.89 -15.37
N PRO A 184 15.19 -12.29 -15.56
CA PRO A 184 15.60 -13.69 -15.37
C PRO A 184 15.24 -14.33 -14.01
N ASN A 185 15.13 -13.54 -12.93
CA ASN A 185 14.70 -14.03 -11.62
C ASN A 185 13.16 -14.14 -11.45
N GLY A 186 12.39 -13.78 -12.48
CA GLY A 186 10.92 -13.83 -12.48
C GLY A 186 10.22 -12.52 -12.08
N ALA A 187 10.97 -11.45 -11.80
CA ALA A 187 10.37 -10.13 -11.61
C ALA A 187 9.60 -9.71 -12.87
N ILE A 188 8.42 -9.14 -12.71
CA ILE A 188 7.71 -8.50 -13.83
C ILE A 188 8.57 -7.33 -14.29
N SER A 189 8.76 -7.16 -15.60
CA SER A 189 9.49 -6.02 -16.14
C SER A 189 8.65 -4.75 -16.04
N GLN A 190 9.27 -3.61 -15.80
CA GLN A 190 8.64 -2.30 -15.97
C GLN A 190 8.46 -1.95 -17.45
N ARG A 191 9.18 -2.60 -18.37
CA ARG A 191 9.20 -2.29 -19.80
C ARG A 191 8.60 -3.39 -20.65
N VAL A 192 7.85 -3.01 -21.69
CA VAL A 192 7.33 -3.96 -22.69
C VAL A 192 8.41 -4.52 -23.60
N GLU A 193 9.49 -3.78 -23.79
CA GLU A 193 10.53 -4.11 -24.74
C GLU A 193 11.32 -5.36 -24.30
N GLY A 194 11.38 -5.62 -23.00
CA GLY A 194 12.09 -6.76 -22.42
C GLY A 194 12.44 -6.52 -20.95
N PRO A 195 13.38 -7.29 -20.37
CA PRO A 195 13.65 -7.31 -18.94
C PRO A 195 14.37 -6.04 -18.45
N GLU A 196 13.65 -5.17 -17.75
CA GLU A 196 14.20 -3.98 -17.10
C GLU A 196 13.39 -3.60 -15.87
N LEU A 197 14.06 -3.44 -14.73
CA LEU A 197 13.44 -3.17 -13.44
C LEU A 197 13.70 -1.73 -13.01
N TRP A 198 12.64 -1.03 -12.63
CA TRP A 198 12.67 0.35 -12.15
C TRP A 198 12.13 0.37 -10.72
N ALA A 199 12.78 1.06 -9.80
CA ALA A 199 12.34 1.13 -8.41
C ALA A 199 10.88 1.65 -8.28
N ASP A 200 10.47 2.52 -9.19
CA ASP A 200 9.14 3.14 -9.34
C ASP A 200 8.00 2.11 -9.45
N PHE A 201 8.25 0.98 -10.10
CA PHE A 201 7.29 -0.12 -10.28
C PHE A 201 6.67 -0.56 -8.95
N MET A 202 7.46 -0.50 -7.87
CA MET A 202 7.09 -0.96 -6.55
C MET A 202 5.85 -0.28 -5.97
N SER A 203 5.59 0.99 -6.33
CA SER A 203 4.40 1.69 -5.87
C SER A 203 3.18 1.51 -6.77
N MET A 204 3.38 0.96 -7.97
CA MET A 204 2.31 0.79 -8.95
C MET A 204 1.72 -0.62 -8.87
N VAL A 205 2.55 -1.64 -9.08
CA VAL A 205 2.06 -3.01 -9.31
C VAL A 205 1.87 -3.79 -8.02
N PRO A 206 2.87 -3.97 -7.12
CA PRO A 206 2.67 -4.78 -5.92
C PRO A 206 1.48 -4.33 -5.06
N PRO A 207 1.23 -3.03 -4.81
CA PRO A 207 0.05 -2.57 -4.08
C PRO A 207 -1.26 -2.92 -4.78
N PHE A 208 -1.31 -2.79 -6.11
CA PHE A 208 -2.48 -3.20 -6.90
C PHE A 208 -2.75 -4.70 -6.77
N LEU A 209 -1.73 -5.55 -6.95
CA LEU A 209 -1.85 -7.00 -6.81
C LEU A 209 -2.36 -7.38 -5.41
N ALA A 210 -1.79 -6.78 -4.36
CA ALA A 210 -2.19 -7.03 -2.97
C ALA A 210 -3.65 -6.61 -2.71
N TYR A 211 -4.06 -5.43 -3.16
CA TYR A 211 -5.41 -4.93 -2.95
C TYR A 211 -6.43 -5.78 -3.71
N PHE A 212 -6.14 -6.13 -4.97
CA PHE A 212 -6.97 -7.02 -5.77
C PHE A 212 -7.11 -8.39 -5.09
N ALA A 213 -6.00 -8.94 -4.59
CA ALA A 213 -5.98 -10.20 -3.87
C ALA A 213 -6.91 -10.20 -2.66
N VAL A 214 -6.84 -9.18 -1.80
CA VAL A 214 -7.68 -9.09 -0.60
C VAL A 214 -9.15 -8.85 -0.96
N ALA A 215 -9.41 -8.00 -1.95
CA ALA A 215 -10.76 -7.72 -2.43
C ALA A 215 -11.45 -8.97 -3.05
N THR A 216 -10.66 -9.92 -3.56
CA THR A 216 -11.14 -11.16 -4.19
C THR A 216 -10.87 -12.42 -3.37
N ASN A 217 -10.35 -12.27 -2.14
CA ASN A 217 -9.95 -13.37 -1.25
C ASN A 217 -9.00 -14.39 -1.91
N ASN A 218 -8.03 -13.89 -2.70
CA ASN A 218 -7.05 -14.69 -3.43
C ASN A 218 -5.68 -14.65 -2.73
N GLY A 219 -5.41 -15.64 -1.87
CA GLY A 219 -4.12 -15.72 -1.17
C GLY A 219 -2.93 -15.81 -2.13
N SER A 220 -3.02 -16.59 -3.21
CA SER A 220 -1.87 -16.83 -4.10
C SER A 220 -1.42 -15.56 -4.80
N LEU A 221 -2.38 -14.70 -5.17
CA LEU A 221 -2.08 -13.38 -5.71
C LEU A 221 -1.46 -12.44 -4.65
N LEU A 222 -1.91 -12.53 -3.39
CA LEU A 222 -1.31 -11.75 -2.30
C LEU A 222 0.16 -12.14 -2.10
N GLN A 223 0.48 -13.43 -2.25
CA GLN A 223 1.86 -13.90 -2.25
C GLN A 223 2.66 -13.42 -3.45
N GLU A 224 2.10 -13.47 -4.65
CA GLU A 224 2.80 -12.97 -5.85
C GLU A 224 3.15 -11.49 -5.67
N SER A 225 2.26 -10.69 -5.07
CA SER A 225 2.57 -9.30 -4.70
C SER A 225 3.81 -9.20 -3.80
N VAL A 226 3.87 -9.98 -2.70
CA VAL A 226 5.02 -10.00 -1.78
C VAL A 226 6.29 -10.52 -2.46
N ARG A 227 6.16 -11.54 -3.31
CA ARG A 227 7.25 -12.10 -4.10
C ARG A 227 7.84 -11.06 -5.05
N GLN A 228 7.01 -10.26 -5.73
CA GLN A 228 7.50 -9.19 -6.59
C GLN A 228 8.35 -8.17 -5.81
N CYS A 229 8.01 -7.83 -4.57
CA CYS A 229 8.86 -6.98 -3.72
C CYS A 229 10.26 -7.57 -3.51
N ALA A 230 10.34 -8.88 -3.30
CA ALA A 230 11.62 -9.57 -3.10
C ALA A 230 12.46 -9.64 -4.37
N LEU A 231 11.83 -9.96 -5.50
CA LEU A 231 12.54 -10.09 -6.78
C LEU A 231 13.09 -8.75 -7.27
N TYR A 232 12.40 -7.64 -6.98
CA TYR A 232 12.91 -6.30 -7.26
C TYR A 232 14.09 -5.95 -6.37
N ARG A 233 13.98 -6.21 -5.05
CA ARG A 233 15.10 -5.96 -4.13
C ARG A 233 16.36 -6.74 -4.50
N ASP A 234 16.20 -8.02 -4.85
CA ASP A 234 17.30 -8.93 -5.24
C ASP A 234 18.16 -8.38 -6.39
N VAL A 235 17.56 -7.58 -7.29
CA VAL A 235 18.25 -7.02 -8.46
C VAL A 235 18.66 -5.57 -8.24
N LEU A 236 17.79 -4.76 -7.62
CA LEU A 236 17.97 -3.31 -7.52
C LEU A 236 18.84 -2.91 -6.33
N GLN A 237 18.84 -3.68 -5.24
CA GLN A 237 19.72 -3.39 -4.11
C GLN A 237 21.14 -3.87 -4.45
N PRO A 238 22.13 -2.97 -4.57
CA PRO A 238 23.50 -3.37 -4.80
C PRO A 238 24.01 -4.13 -3.57
N VAL A 239 24.82 -5.16 -3.81
CA VAL A 239 25.64 -5.80 -2.78
C VAL A 239 27.07 -5.25 -2.95
N PRO A 240 27.53 -4.34 -2.09
CA PRO A 240 28.89 -3.81 -2.21
C PRO A 240 29.95 -4.90 -2.02
N GLU A 241 31.05 -4.81 -2.76
CA GLU A 241 32.16 -5.77 -2.67
C GLU A 241 32.81 -5.82 -1.28
N ASP A 242 32.74 -4.70 -0.55
CA ASP A 242 33.22 -4.59 0.84
C ASP A 242 32.20 -5.09 1.88
N GLY A 243 31.04 -5.59 1.44
CA GLY A 243 29.98 -6.06 2.30
C GLY A 243 29.26 -4.96 3.09
N SER A 244 29.49 -3.68 2.77
CA SER A 244 28.73 -2.60 3.39
C SER A 244 27.27 -2.68 2.94
N GLU A 245 26.35 -3.07 3.82
CA GLU A 245 24.93 -3.07 3.50
C GLU A 245 24.47 -1.61 3.31
N ARG A 246 24.38 -1.14 2.07
CA ARG A 246 23.94 0.24 1.79
C ARG A 246 22.43 0.43 1.68
N GLY A 247 21.63 -0.64 1.78
CA GLY A 247 20.16 -0.68 1.90
C GLY A 247 19.35 -0.04 0.76
N LEU A 248 19.86 1.01 0.13
CA LEU A 248 19.32 1.76 -0.98
C LEU A 248 19.38 0.97 -2.27
N TRP A 249 18.42 1.21 -3.13
CA TRP A 249 18.27 0.57 -4.41
C TRP A 249 18.79 1.48 -5.51
N ARG A 250 19.39 0.86 -6.54
CA ARG A 250 19.59 1.50 -7.84
C ARG A 250 18.24 1.85 -8.45
N HIS A 251 18.20 2.95 -9.18
CA HIS A 251 16.98 3.41 -9.83
C HIS A 251 16.49 2.42 -10.90
N ILE A 252 17.33 2.10 -11.90
CA ILE A 252 16.97 1.25 -13.03
C ILE A 252 18.08 0.25 -13.36
N VAL A 253 17.72 -1.03 -13.43
CA VAL A 253 18.60 -2.12 -13.90
C VAL A 253 17.97 -2.81 -15.11
N GLY A 254 18.59 -2.66 -16.27
CA GLY A 254 18.18 -3.28 -17.53
C GLY A 254 18.90 -2.65 -18.73
N PRO A 255 18.61 -3.12 -19.95
CA PRO A 255 19.37 -2.74 -21.14
C PRO A 255 18.84 -1.49 -21.87
N TYR A 256 17.67 -0.96 -21.53
CA TYR A 256 16.99 0.08 -22.30
C TYR A 256 17.22 1.48 -21.74
N SER A 257 17.10 1.66 -20.44
CA SER A 257 17.22 2.95 -19.75
C SER A 257 17.97 2.84 -18.42
N PRO A 258 19.15 2.20 -18.37
CA PRO A 258 19.86 1.95 -17.11
C PRO A 258 20.22 3.24 -16.38
N ASP A 259 19.99 3.22 -15.08
CA ASP A 259 20.39 4.26 -14.14
C ASP A 259 20.78 3.58 -12.83
N ALA A 260 22.10 3.42 -12.62
CA ALA A 260 22.63 2.80 -11.43
C ALA A 260 22.66 3.73 -10.20
N GLY A 261 22.16 4.97 -10.33
CA GLY A 261 22.15 5.96 -9.27
C GLY A 261 21.26 5.56 -8.09
N LEU A 262 21.65 5.99 -6.89
CA LEU A 262 20.86 5.85 -5.67
C LEU A 262 19.87 7.01 -5.58
N TRP A 263 18.86 6.96 -6.44
CA TRP A 263 17.86 8.01 -6.59
C TRP A 263 16.93 8.04 -5.38
N SER A 264 16.79 9.19 -4.71
CA SER A 264 15.97 9.35 -3.50
C SER A 264 14.51 9.05 -3.79
N THR A 265 13.95 9.59 -4.88
CA THR A 265 12.57 9.35 -5.30
C THR A 265 12.33 7.87 -5.63
N GLY A 266 13.25 7.22 -6.35
CA GLY A 266 13.15 5.79 -6.63
C GLY A 266 13.14 4.93 -5.36
N ASN A 267 13.99 5.24 -4.39
CA ASN A 267 14.00 4.58 -3.09
C ASN A 267 12.71 4.86 -2.29
N ALA A 268 12.18 6.08 -2.38
CA ALA A 268 10.92 6.45 -1.75
C ALA A 268 9.74 5.67 -2.36
N TRP A 269 9.70 5.50 -3.69
CA TRP A 269 8.74 4.64 -4.37
C TRP A 269 8.81 3.18 -3.94
N ALA A 270 10.03 2.63 -3.81
CA ALA A 270 10.23 1.28 -3.33
C ALA A 270 9.68 1.08 -1.91
N ALA A 271 10.06 1.99 -0.99
CA ALA A 271 9.63 1.94 0.40
C ALA A 271 8.11 2.16 0.54
N ALA A 272 7.53 3.12 -0.18
CA ALA A 272 6.08 3.39 -0.16
C ALA A 272 5.25 2.24 -0.71
N GLY A 273 5.70 1.61 -1.80
CA GLY A 273 5.08 0.44 -2.38
C GLY A 273 5.05 -0.73 -1.41
N MET A 274 6.20 -1.06 -0.82
CA MET A 274 6.30 -2.12 0.18
C MET A 274 5.47 -1.82 1.44
N ALA A 275 5.44 -0.56 1.91
CA ALA A 275 4.63 -0.16 3.06
C ALA A 275 3.12 -0.33 2.78
N ARG A 276 2.67 -0.07 1.55
CA ARG A 276 1.28 -0.32 1.13
C ARG A 276 0.93 -1.79 1.05
N VAL A 277 1.83 -2.63 0.53
CA VAL A 277 1.66 -4.09 0.55
C VAL A 277 1.59 -4.59 1.99
N LEU A 278 2.49 -4.14 2.86
CA LEU A 278 2.48 -4.46 4.29
C LEU A 278 1.16 -4.08 4.95
N GLY A 279 0.71 -2.83 4.77
CA GLY A 279 -0.56 -2.35 5.33
C GLY A 279 -1.77 -3.16 4.84
N THR A 280 -1.74 -3.60 3.58
CA THR A 280 -2.77 -4.48 2.99
C THR A 280 -2.74 -5.88 3.60
N VAL A 281 -1.56 -6.48 3.77
CA VAL A 281 -1.37 -7.78 4.47
C VAL A 281 -1.85 -7.70 5.92
N MET A 282 -1.58 -6.58 6.61
CA MET A 282 -2.06 -6.32 7.97
C MET A 282 -3.58 -6.12 8.05
N ARG A 283 -4.29 -6.01 6.92
CA ARG A 283 -5.76 -5.88 6.85
C ARG A 283 -6.45 -7.03 6.13
N ALA A 284 -5.68 -7.99 5.61
CA ALA A 284 -6.21 -9.18 4.97
C ALA A 284 -6.83 -10.14 6.00
N PRO A 285 -7.94 -10.83 5.64
CA PRO A 285 -8.50 -11.91 6.45
C PRO A 285 -7.44 -12.97 6.80
N SER A 286 -7.40 -13.42 8.06
CA SER A 286 -6.42 -14.42 8.51
C SER A 286 -6.47 -15.72 7.70
N GLY A 287 -7.63 -16.09 7.19
CA GLY A 287 -7.82 -17.28 6.35
C GLY A 287 -7.02 -17.27 5.04
N MET A 288 -6.56 -16.10 4.57
CA MET A 288 -5.74 -15.98 3.36
C MET A 288 -4.28 -16.45 3.54
N PHE A 289 -3.82 -16.61 4.79
CA PHE A 289 -2.44 -16.99 5.11
C PHE A 289 -2.31 -18.42 5.61
N ASN A 290 -3.43 -19.12 5.75
CA ASN A 290 -3.41 -20.55 5.95
C ASN A 290 -3.04 -21.13 4.59
N GLY A 291 -1.76 -21.52 4.43
CA GLY A 291 -1.35 -22.34 3.28
C GLY A 291 -2.37 -23.46 3.10
N VAL A 292 -2.63 -23.85 1.85
CA VAL A 292 -3.59 -24.92 1.52
C VAL A 292 -3.29 -26.10 2.46
N ALA A 293 -4.04 -26.22 3.55
CA ALA A 293 -3.92 -27.37 4.43
C ALA A 293 -4.24 -28.52 3.50
N SER A 294 -3.28 -29.43 3.33
CA SER A 294 -3.39 -30.60 2.46
C SER A 294 -4.69 -31.32 2.78
N SER A 295 -5.75 -30.98 2.05
CA SER A 295 -7.07 -31.58 2.24
C SER A 295 -7.15 -32.96 1.57
N SER A 296 -6.01 -33.48 1.10
CA SER A 296 -5.90 -34.74 0.37
C SER A 296 -5.48 -35.95 1.21
N THR A 297 -5.10 -35.81 2.49
CA THR A 297 -4.79 -37.00 3.34
C THR A 297 -5.83 -37.27 4.42
N ASP A 298 -6.42 -36.24 5.02
CA ASP A 298 -7.37 -36.44 6.14
C ASP A 298 -8.81 -36.81 5.68
N SER A 299 -9.12 -36.53 4.40
CA SER A 299 -10.42 -36.85 3.77
C SER A 299 -10.51 -38.27 3.21
N VAL A 300 -9.36 -38.91 2.95
CA VAL A 300 -9.29 -40.32 2.51
C VAL A 300 -9.40 -41.27 3.71
N GLU A 301 -8.86 -40.89 4.87
CA GLU A 301 -8.89 -41.72 6.07
C GLU A 301 -10.22 -41.62 6.83
N ARG A 302 -10.87 -40.44 6.85
CA ARG A 302 -12.26 -40.30 7.34
C ARG A 302 -13.30 -40.95 6.43
N ARG A 303 -13.04 -41.11 5.12
CA ARG A 303 -13.96 -41.83 4.20
C ARG A 303 -13.97 -43.35 4.41
N ARG A 304 -13.00 -43.92 5.13
CA ARG A 304 -12.97 -45.36 5.48
C ARG A 304 -13.66 -45.70 6.79
N ARG A 305 -14.13 -44.71 7.57
CA ARG A 305 -14.83 -44.93 8.84
C ARG A 305 -16.04 -44.01 8.95
N GLY A 306 -17.19 -44.42 8.41
CA GLY A 306 -18.45 -43.71 8.64
C GLY A 306 -19.47 -43.93 7.53
N SER A 307 -19.97 -45.16 7.43
CA SER A 307 -21.19 -45.46 6.69
C SER A 307 -22.42 -44.82 7.36
N ASN A 308 -23.35 -44.37 6.51
CA ASN A 308 -24.76 -44.06 6.80
C ASN A 308 -25.06 -42.96 7.84
N LEU A 309 -25.57 -41.81 7.40
CA LEU A 309 -27.01 -41.45 7.45
C LEU A 309 -27.21 -39.98 7.04
N ALA A 310 -28.39 -39.69 6.51
CA ALA A 310 -28.85 -38.43 5.93
C ALA A 310 -28.62 -37.16 6.79
N ARG A 311 -28.29 -36.05 6.11
CA ARG A 311 -29.00 -34.77 6.28
C ARG A 311 -28.80 -33.85 5.08
N ARG A 312 -29.90 -33.62 4.36
CA ARG A 312 -30.16 -32.46 3.50
C ARG A 312 -30.44 -31.24 4.38
N ASP A 313 -30.26 -30.06 3.77
CA ASP A 313 -30.75 -28.74 4.17
C ASP A 313 -29.96 -28.02 5.26
N THR A 314 -29.02 -27.15 4.84
CA THR A 314 -29.01 -25.68 5.02
C THR A 314 -27.58 -25.18 4.80
N LEU A 315 -27.36 -24.40 3.74
CA LEU A 315 -26.29 -23.40 3.57
C LEU A 315 -26.49 -22.76 2.17
N LEU A 316 -27.49 -21.89 2.07
CA LEU A 316 -27.73 -21.02 0.92
C LEU A 316 -27.76 -19.57 1.42
N SER A 317 -26.58 -18.95 1.46
CA SER A 317 -26.26 -17.50 1.48
C SER A 317 -24.80 -17.43 1.97
N GLU A 318 -23.79 -16.96 1.23
CA GLU A 318 -23.64 -15.60 0.68
C GLU A 318 -22.67 -15.51 -0.53
N ASP A 319 -22.27 -16.62 -1.18
CA ASP A 319 -21.23 -16.60 -2.24
C ASP A 319 -21.73 -16.28 -3.67
N GLY A 320 -22.91 -15.69 -3.80
CA GLY A 320 -23.72 -15.86 -5.02
C GLY A 320 -23.54 -14.87 -6.17
N TYR A 321 -23.00 -13.67 -5.94
CA TYR A 321 -23.19 -12.57 -6.91
C TYR A 321 -22.00 -12.39 -7.88
N LEU A 322 -20.76 -12.38 -7.37
CA LEU A 322 -19.56 -12.13 -8.20
C LEU A 322 -19.17 -13.36 -9.05
N MET A 323 -19.25 -14.56 -8.48
CA MET A 323 -18.86 -15.81 -9.15
C MET A 323 -19.83 -16.23 -10.26
N LYS A 324 -21.11 -15.84 -10.16
CA LYS A 324 -22.11 -16.02 -11.24
C LYS A 324 -21.83 -15.09 -12.41
N HIS A 325 -21.40 -13.86 -12.15
CA HIS A 325 -21.11 -12.89 -13.21
C HIS A 325 -19.85 -13.28 -13.98
N ILE A 326 -18.77 -13.63 -13.29
CA ILE A 326 -17.54 -14.15 -13.92
C ILE A 326 -17.86 -15.41 -14.73
N LYS A 327 -18.53 -16.41 -14.16
CA LYS A 327 -18.89 -17.64 -14.92
C LYS A 327 -19.85 -17.39 -16.08
N SER A 328 -20.71 -16.37 -16.02
CA SER A 328 -21.59 -15.99 -17.14
C SER A 328 -20.91 -15.11 -18.19
N TRP A 329 -19.85 -14.37 -17.80
CA TRP A 329 -18.95 -13.61 -18.66
C TRP A 329 -18.15 -14.57 -19.56
N TRP A 330 -17.58 -15.65 -18.98
CA TRP A 330 -16.87 -16.70 -19.72
C TRP A 330 -17.73 -17.45 -20.77
N LYS A 331 -19.06 -17.45 -20.61
CA LYS A 331 -20.00 -18.13 -21.52
C LYS A 331 -20.49 -17.26 -22.68
N ARG A 332 -20.29 -15.94 -22.66
CA ARG A 332 -20.89 -14.99 -23.64
C ARG A 332 -19.91 -14.41 -24.67
N MET A 333 -18.65 -14.82 -24.67
CA MET A 333 -17.66 -14.41 -25.68
C MET A 333 -17.92 -15.08 -27.06
N PRO A 334 -17.77 -14.35 -28.20
CA PRO A 334 -17.96 -14.93 -29.54
C PRO A 334 -16.98 -16.07 -29.84
N GLN A 335 -17.46 -17.14 -30.46
CA GLN A 335 -16.63 -18.29 -30.84
C GLN A 335 -15.77 -17.97 -32.07
N GLY A 336 -14.60 -17.37 -31.83
CA GLY A 336 -13.51 -17.33 -32.80
C GLY A 336 -12.60 -18.55 -32.66
N SER A 337 -12.62 -19.44 -33.66
CA SER A 337 -11.66 -20.52 -33.92
C SER A 337 -11.55 -21.67 -32.89
N ARG A 338 -11.91 -22.87 -33.36
CA ARG A 338 -11.96 -24.17 -32.63
C ARG A 338 -10.62 -24.67 -32.04
N SER A 339 -9.51 -23.95 -32.17
CA SER A 339 -8.22 -24.32 -31.51
C SER A 339 -8.08 -23.75 -30.09
N GLY A 340 -8.88 -22.75 -29.70
CA GLY A 340 -8.77 -22.10 -28.38
C GLY A 340 -9.29 -22.92 -27.20
N GLY A 341 -10.15 -23.93 -27.44
CA GLY A 341 -10.79 -24.72 -26.38
C GLY A 341 -9.84 -25.61 -25.57
N LYS A 342 -8.72 -26.05 -26.17
CA LYS A 342 -7.69 -26.85 -25.47
C LYS A 342 -6.72 -25.96 -24.67
N ARG A 343 -6.38 -24.77 -25.20
CA ARG A 343 -5.57 -23.75 -24.50
C ARG A 343 -6.27 -23.17 -23.26
N ARG A 344 -7.61 -23.12 -23.25
CA ARG A 344 -8.46 -22.54 -22.18
C ARG A 344 -8.47 -23.29 -20.84
N ARG A 345 -8.22 -24.59 -20.83
CA ARG A 345 -8.09 -25.39 -19.59
C ARG A 345 -6.65 -25.36 -19.11
N GLN A 346 -5.74 -25.38 -20.08
CA GLN A 346 -4.30 -25.23 -19.89
C GLN A 346 -3.91 -23.94 -19.17
N VAL A 347 -4.59 -22.79 -19.36
CA VAL A 347 -4.22 -21.52 -18.68
C VAL A 347 -4.55 -21.50 -17.19
N VAL A 348 -5.65 -22.14 -16.75
CA VAL A 348 -5.96 -22.26 -15.30
C VAL A 348 -5.03 -23.29 -14.67
N ASP A 349 -4.84 -24.42 -15.36
CA ASP A 349 -3.92 -25.47 -14.92
C ASP A 349 -2.44 -24.99 -14.96
N GLU A 350 -2.04 -24.10 -15.88
CA GLU A 350 -0.69 -23.53 -15.99
C GLU A 350 -0.44 -22.40 -14.98
N VAL A 351 -1.45 -21.59 -14.63
CA VAL A 351 -1.33 -20.61 -13.53
C VAL A 351 -1.33 -21.31 -12.17
N GLU A 352 -2.08 -22.41 -12.00
CA GLU A 352 -1.98 -23.25 -10.80
C GLU A 352 -0.68 -24.09 -10.78
N ASP A 353 -0.18 -24.60 -11.92
CA ASP A 353 1.10 -25.35 -12.02
C ASP A 353 2.33 -24.44 -11.87
N LEU A 354 2.30 -23.22 -12.42
CA LEU A 354 3.36 -22.19 -12.22
C LEU A 354 3.46 -21.78 -10.75
N VAL A 355 2.40 -21.96 -9.97
CA VAL A 355 2.27 -21.56 -8.56
C VAL A 355 2.26 -22.79 -7.61
N GLY A 356 2.26 -24.01 -8.13
CA GLY A 356 1.87 -25.22 -7.40
C GLY A 356 2.83 -26.40 -7.45
N GLY A 357 4.08 -26.24 -7.88
CA GLY A 357 5.09 -27.31 -7.89
C GLY A 357 5.34 -27.91 -6.49
N VAL A 358 4.80 -29.12 -6.26
CA VAL A 358 4.83 -29.84 -4.97
C VAL A 358 6.25 -30.35 -4.64
N VAL A 359 6.77 -29.98 -3.47
CA VAL A 359 7.91 -30.65 -2.82
C VAL A 359 7.54 -30.94 -1.36
N GLU A 360 7.88 -32.14 -0.89
CA GLU A 360 7.65 -32.63 0.48
C GLU A 360 8.26 -31.69 1.53
N LEU A 361 7.45 -31.35 2.54
CA LEU A 361 7.81 -30.48 3.66
C LEU A 361 8.54 -31.27 4.75
N THR A 362 9.77 -30.88 5.07
CA THR A 362 10.40 -31.18 6.36
C THR A 362 10.05 -30.07 7.34
N THR A 363 9.51 -30.45 8.49
CA THR A 363 9.21 -29.55 9.61
C THR A 363 10.48 -29.37 10.43
N ASP A 364 11.17 -28.24 10.27
CA ASP A 364 12.13 -27.78 11.27
C ASP A 364 11.86 -26.29 11.56
N GLU A 365 11.51 -26.03 12.82
CA GLU A 365 11.57 -24.72 13.44
C GLU A 365 13.05 -24.35 13.59
N ASP A 366 13.62 -23.69 12.58
CA ASP A 366 14.94 -23.09 12.70
C ASP A 366 14.98 -21.76 11.94
N ASP A 367 15.62 -20.77 12.54
CA ASP A 367 15.67 -19.36 12.15
C ASP A 367 16.57 -19.14 10.92
N GLY A 368 16.36 -19.93 9.86
CA GLY A 368 17.12 -19.94 8.63
C GLY A 368 17.11 -18.57 7.95
N GLY A 369 18.23 -17.88 8.04
CA GLY A 369 18.43 -16.52 7.55
C GLY A 369 18.15 -16.33 6.05
N TYR A 370 18.11 -15.04 5.67
CA TYR A 370 17.85 -14.46 4.36
C TYR A 370 18.35 -15.26 3.13
N SER A 371 19.51 -15.91 3.20
CA SER A 371 20.07 -16.75 2.10
C SER A 371 19.23 -17.99 1.77
N ALA A 372 18.55 -18.60 2.76
CA ALA A 372 17.62 -19.70 2.53
C ALA A 372 16.31 -19.25 1.85
N TRP A 373 16.04 -17.93 1.84
CA TRP A 373 14.84 -17.33 1.24
C TRP A 373 14.94 -17.28 -0.28
N LEU A 374 16.09 -16.79 -0.79
CA LEU A 374 16.38 -16.68 -2.22
C LEU A 374 16.58 -18.05 -2.87
N SER A 375 17.18 -19.02 -2.18
CA SER A 375 17.38 -20.38 -2.70
C SER A 375 16.09 -21.17 -2.92
N ASN A 376 14.98 -20.75 -2.29
CA ASN A 376 13.66 -21.40 -2.35
C ASN A 376 12.63 -20.63 -3.20
N SER A 377 13.07 -19.61 -3.94
CA SER A 377 12.24 -18.72 -4.75
C SER A 377 11.63 -19.38 -5.99
N SER A 378 11.81 -20.69 -6.20
CA SER A 378 11.17 -21.45 -7.28
C SER A 378 9.89 -22.21 -6.85
N GLY A 379 9.45 -22.15 -5.58
CA GLY A 379 8.25 -22.90 -5.18
C GLY A 379 7.66 -22.70 -3.78
N ALA A 380 8.12 -21.75 -2.97
CA ALA A 380 7.61 -21.59 -1.61
C ALA A 380 6.19 -20.96 -1.57
N GLN A 381 5.15 -21.79 -1.43
CA GLN A 381 3.80 -21.36 -1.03
C GLN A 381 3.77 -20.94 0.46
N PHE A 382 3.26 -19.75 0.70
CA PHE A 382 2.90 -19.03 1.93
C PHE A 382 3.83 -19.20 3.13
N ARG A 383 4.71 -18.22 3.27
CA ARG A 383 5.20 -17.76 4.57
C ARG A 383 4.03 -17.11 5.31
N THR A 384 3.84 -17.42 6.58
CA THR A 384 2.72 -16.94 7.41
C THR A 384 2.58 -15.41 7.39
N ARG A 385 1.42 -14.90 7.79
CA ARG A 385 1.17 -13.44 7.90
C ARG A 385 2.30 -12.72 8.67
N THR A 386 2.74 -13.30 9.78
CA THR A 386 3.81 -12.75 10.62
C THR A 386 5.14 -12.70 9.88
N GLN A 387 5.50 -13.76 9.14
CA GLN A 387 6.72 -13.78 8.34
C GLN A 387 6.69 -12.75 7.21
N ILE A 388 5.56 -12.61 6.52
CA ILE A 388 5.39 -11.56 5.48
C ILE A 388 5.55 -10.17 6.09
N ILE A 389 4.92 -9.92 7.24
CA ILE A 389 5.04 -8.64 7.96
C ILE A 389 6.51 -8.36 8.31
N SER A 390 7.19 -9.32 8.95
CA SER A 390 8.60 -9.17 9.33
C SER A 390 9.50 -8.89 8.11
N PHE A 391 9.24 -9.60 7.02
CA PHE A 391 10.01 -9.51 5.78
C PHE A 391 9.88 -8.14 5.09
N LEU A 392 8.64 -7.65 4.91
CA LEU A 392 8.43 -6.33 4.31
C LEU A 392 8.95 -5.22 5.23
N THR A 393 8.78 -5.39 6.55
CA THR A 393 9.28 -4.45 7.56
C THR A 393 10.80 -4.31 7.46
N SER A 394 11.56 -5.41 7.30
CA SER A 394 13.02 -5.34 7.18
C SER A 394 13.47 -4.63 5.91
N PHE A 395 12.83 -4.88 4.75
CA PHE A 395 13.22 -4.21 3.50
C PHE A 395 12.94 -2.72 3.51
N ILE A 396 11.82 -2.32 4.12
CA ILE A 396 11.52 -0.90 4.33
C ILE A 396 12.55 -0.29 5.29
N GLN A 397 12.91 -1.01 6.35
CA GLN A 397 13.90 -0.56 7.32
C GLN A 397 15.28 -0.38 6.68
N GLU A 398 15.73 -1.26 5.80
CA GLU A 398 17.01 -1.13 5.10
C GLU A 398 17.11 0.19 4.34
N ILE A 399 16.07 0.55 3.57
CA ILE A 399 16.04 1.81 2.82
C ILE A 399 16.01 3.00 3.79
N LEU A 400 15.07 3.00 4.74
CA LEU A 400 14.89 4.15 5.64
C LEU A 400 16.09 4.36 6.57
N SER A 401 16.68 3.29 7.10
CA SER A 401 17.88 3.37 7.95
C SER A 401 19.04 3.93 7.15
N SER A 402 19.22 3.49 5.90
CA SER A 402 20.29 4.01 5.04
C SER A 402 20.14 5.50 4.78
N ILE A 403 18.91 6.00 4.53
CA ILE A 403 18.65 7.44 4.45
C ILE A 403 18.98 8.13 5.77
N VAL A 404 18.40 7.67 6.87
CA VAL A 404 18.53 8.32 8.19
C VAL A 404 19.98 8.32 8.68
N ASP A 405 20.76 7.28 8.39
CA ASP A 405 22.12 7.11 8.88
C ASP A 405 23.19 7.73 7.98
N SER A 406 22.92 7.87 6.68
CA SER A 406 23.97 8.23 5.72
C SER A 406 23.63 9.36 4.76
N ALA A 407 22.36 9.73 4.59
CA ALA A 407 22.00 10.76 3.63
C ALA A 407 22.47 12.14 4.11
N SER A 408 23.29 12.80 3.32
CA SER A 408 23.53 14.22 3.49
C SER A 408 22.33 15.01 2.96
N LEU A 409 21.88 16.02 3.71
CA LEU A 409 20.80 16.89 3.29
C LEU A 409 21.35 18.10 2.52
N ASP A 410 20.60 18.59 1.54
CA ASP A 410 20.81 19.86 0.87
C ASP A 410 19.61 20.77 1.15
N ASN A 411 19.85 21.90 1.82
CA ASN A 411 18.80 22.81 2.30
C ASN A 411 17.70 22.13 3.16
N GLY A 412 18.05 21.06 3.86
CA GLY A 412 17.10 20.28 4.69
C GLY A 412 16.32 19.22 3.93
N LEU A 413 16.55 19.07 2.62
CA LEU A 413 15.94 18.03 1.78
C LEU A 413 16.93 16.90 1.51
N VAL A 414 16.42 15.69 1.32
CA VAL A 414 17.20 14.56 0.80
C VAL A 414 17.64 14.91 -0.62
N ARG A 415 18.92 14.63 -0.93
CA ARG A 415 19.47 14.83 -2.27
C ARG A 415 18.85 13.87 -3.27
N ASN A 416 18.58 14.37 -4.46
CA ASN A 416 18.07 13.63 -5.61
C ASN A 416 18.88 12.35 -5.85
N TYR A 417 20.20 12.45 -6.02
CA TYR A 417 21.11 11.29 -5.91
C TYR A 417 21.73 11.33 -4.52
N VAL A 418 21.36 10.38 -3.67
CA VAL A 418 21.62 10.43 -2.21
C VAL A 418 23.10 10.55 -1.88
N ASP A 419 23.96 9.93 -2.69
CA ASP A 419 25.41 9.88 -2.53
C ASP A 419 26.18 10.96 -3.30
N ASP A 420 25.54 11.75 -4.17
CA ASP A 420 26.19 12.86 -4.88
C ASP A 420 26.19 14.14 -4.04
N VAL A 421 27.09 14.20 -3.07
CA VAL A 421 27.28 15.39 -2.21
C VAL A 421 27.97 16.54 -2.97
N SER A 422 28.77 16.20 -3.99
CA SER A 422 29.54 17.18 -4.76
C SER A 422 28.63 18.08 -5.60
N ASN A 423 27.54 17.49 -6.11
CA ASN A 423 26.59 18.11 -7.03
C ASN A 423 27.29 18.82 -8.21
N THR A 424 28.45 18.33 -8.64
CA THR A 424 29.24 19.00 -9.71
C THR A 424 28.59 18.90 -11.08
N ASP A 425 27.75 17.87 -11.29
CA ASP A 425 27.01 17.65 -12.52
C ASP A 425 25.52 18.06 -12.39
N GLY A 426 25.13 18.63 -11.23
CA GLY A 426 23.75 19.05 -10.96
C GLY A 426 22.80 17.91 -10.57
N ARG A 427 23.28 16.68 -10.32
CA ARG A 427 22.40 15.56 -9.96
C ARG A 427 22.08 15.49 -8.46
N GLY A 428 22.98 15.95 -7.61
CA GLY A 428 22.90 15.89 -6.16
C GLY A 428 22.13 17.01 -5.45
N PHE A 429 21.26 17.77 -6.11
CA PHE A 429 20.48 18.82 -5.44
C PHE A 429 19.42 18.23 -4.49
N GLY A 430 19.09 18.94 -3.40
CA GLY A 430 18.01 18.57 -2.49
C GLY A 430 16.65 18.68 -3.17
N GLU A 431 15.82 17.65 -3.09
CA GLU A 431 14.55 17.58 -3.83
C GLU A 431 13.37 17.17 -2.95
N VAL A 432 12.19 17.74 -3.23
CA VAL A 432 10.99 17.61 -2.38
C VAL A 432 10.24 16.29 -2.57
N SER A 433 10.23 15.70 -3.77
CA SER A 433 9.45 14.51 -4.08
C SER A 433 9.88 13.31 -3.23
N GLY A 434 11.14 12.88 -3.34
CA GLY A 434 11.67 11.77 -2.56
C GLY A 434 11.69 12.08 -1.07
N SER A 435 12.04 13.31 -0.68
CA SER A 435 11.96 13.76 0.72
C SER A 435 10.56 13.57 1.33
N ALA A 436 9.52 14.07 0.66
CA ALA A 436 8.14 13.99 1.16
C ALA A 436 7.64 12.54 1.19
N LEU A 437 7.93 11.74 0.18
CA LEU A 437 7.50 10.35 0.15
C LEU A 437 8.25 9.49 1.18
N LEU A 438 9.54 9.72 1.44
CA LEU A 438 10.27 9.08 2.53
C LEU A 438 9.69 9.43 3.90
N ALA A 439 9.39 10.72 4.15
CA ALA A 439 8.74 11.17 5.37
C ALA A 439 7.36 10.51 5.55
N SER A 440 6.58 10.40 4.46
CA SER A 440 5.31 9.67 4.46
C SER A 440 5.49 8.23 4.94
N VAL A 441 6.46 7.49 4.40
CA VAL A 441 6.73 6.09 4.79
C VAL A 441 7.14 6.02 6.26
N MET A 442 8.00 6.91 6.73
CA MET A 442 8.44 6.95 8.14
C MET A 442 7.25 7.13 9.09
N TYR A 443 6.35 8.08 8.82
CA TYR A 443 5.13 8.25 9.62
C TYR A 443 4.22 7.01 9.56
N ARG A 444 4.03 6.40 8.38
CA ARG A 444 3.22 5.18 8.24
C ARG A 444 3.81 4.03 9.05
N MET A 445 5.12 3.84 8.97
CA MET A 445 5.82 2.73 9.62
C MET A 445 5.97 2.93 11.13
N ALA A 446 6.06 4.17 11.61
CA ALA A 446 5.99 4.48 13.04
C ALA A 446 4.67 4.03 13.66
N VAL A 447 3.56 4.07 12.90
CA VAL A 447 2.25 3.56 13.35
C VAL A 447 2.14 2.04 13.19
N LEU A 448 2.59 1.48 12.06
CA LEU A 448 2.41 0.05 11.75
C LEU A 448 3.40 -0.86 12.51
N ALA A 449 4.62 -0.38 12.75
CA ALA A 449 5.71 -1.14 13.37
C ALA A 449 6.53 -0.24 14.33
N PRO A 450 5.92 0.32 15.39
CA PRO A 450 6.57 1.27 16.31
C PRO A 450 7.82 0.71 17.00
N GLY A 451 7.91 -0.60 17.18
CA GLY A 451 9.10 -1.25 17.75
C GLY A 451 10.33 -1.19 16.85
N THR A 452 10.15 -0.96 15.54
CA THR A 452 11.23 -0.84 14.55
C THR A 452 11.44 0.63 14.15
N PHE A 453 10.35 1.38 13.99
CA PHE A 453 10.37 2.76 13.50
C PHE A 453 10.02 3.75 14.62
N GLY A 454 10.92 3.84 15.61
CA GLY A 454 10.76 4.70 16.78
C GLY A 454 11.05 6.19 16.51
N GLU A 455 11.27 6.92 17.61
CA GLU A 455 11.43 8.38 17.66
C GLU A 455 12.39 8.95 16.60
N LYS A 456 13.53 8.28 16.35
CA LYS A 456 14.51 8.70 15.34
C LYS A 456 13.92 8.89 13.93
N TYR A 457 13.02 8.01 13.51
CA TYR A 457 12.38 8.11 12.19
C TYR A 457 11.30 9.18 12.16
N VAL A 458 10.57 9.32 13.27
CA VAL A 458 9.55 10.37 13.43
C VAL A 458 10.22 11.75 13.39
N GLU A 459 11.30 11.94 14.14
CA GLU A 459 12.09 13.18 14.15
C GLU A 459 12.62 13.52 12.75
N TRP A 460 13.12 12.54 12.00
CA TRP A 460 13.56 12.76 10.62
C TRP A 460 12.41 13.18 9.70
N ALA A 461 11.26 12.52 9.80
CA ALA A 461 10.07 12.86 9.04
C ALA A 461 9.51 14.25 9.41
N ASP A 462 9.57 14.63 10.69
CA ASP A 462 9.19 15.95 11.19
C ASP A 462 10.13 17.02 10.64
N ASN A 463 11.45 16.79 10.65
CA ASN A 463 12.43 17.71 10.09
C ASN A 463 12.23 17.96 8.59
N LEU A 464 11.88 16.93 7.82
CA LEU A 464 11.53 17.07 6.40
C LEU A 464 10.23 17.88 6.23
N ARG A 465 9.19 17.56 7.01
CA ARG A 465 7.91 18.30 7.00
C ARG A 465 8.10 19.78 7.37
N TYR A 466 8.86 20.07 8.42
CA TYR A 466 9.18 21.44 8.84
C TYR A 466 10.02 22.19 7.81
N THR A 467 10.92 21.49 7.11
CA THR A 467 11.68 22.07 5.99
C THR A 467 10.73 22.57 4.90
N LEU A 468 9.69 21.81 4.54
CA LEU A 468 8.68 22.25 3.57
C LEU A 468 7.89 23.48 4.05
N GLY A 469 7.63 23.58 5.35
CA GLY A 469 6.96 24.74 5.97
C GLY A 469 7.86 25.95 6.23
N ARG A 470 9.15 25.87 5.92
CA ARG A 470 10.11 26.94 6.22
C ARG A 470 9.75 28.22 5.48
N TRP A 471 9.58 29.30 6.24
CA TRP A 471 9.34 30.66 5.72
C TRP A 471 10.63 31.49 5.74
N SER A 472 10.98 32.10 4.61
CA SER A 472 12.14 32.99 4.50
C SER A 472 11.91 34.05 3.41
N GLY A 473 12.39 35.28 3.63
CA GLY A 473 12.35 36.33 2.61
C GLY A 473 10.94 36.74 2.13
N GLY A 474 9.89 36.43 2.90
CA GLY A 474 8.50 36.76 2.55
C GLY A 474 7.73 35.69 1.78
N GLY A 475 8.24 34.45 1.71
CA GLY A 475 7.54 33.29 1.14
C GLY A 475 8.01 31.98 1.77
N TYR A 476 7.32 30.86 1.49
CA TYR A 476 7.88 29.56 1.83
C TYR A 476 9.01 29.22 0.88
N VAL A 477 10.04 28.55 1.40
CA VAL A 477 11.24 28.19 0.65
C VAL A 477 10.94 27.11 -0.38
N HIS A 478 10.09 26.14 -0.01
CA HIS A 478 9.84 24.94 -0.82
C HIS A 478 8.40 24.80 -1.32
N VAL A 479 7.53 25.76 -0.99
CA VAL A 479 6.13 25.78 -1.43
C VAL A 479 5.75 27.19 -1.88
N THR A 480 5.50 27.39 -3.16
CA THR A 480 5.07 28.71 -3.65
C THR A 480 3.68 29.08 -3.10
N SER A 481 3.28 30.35 -3.24
CA SER A 481 1.96 30.82 -2.78
C SER A 481 0.78 30.08 -3.44
N ASN A 482 0.92 29.66 -4.71
CA ASN A 482 -0.07 28.83 -5.40
C ASN A 482 0.04 27.33 -5.05
N GLY A 483 0.90 26.94 -4.12
CA GLY A 483 1.07 25.56 -3.66
C GLY A 483 2.02 24.72 -4.51
N THR A 484 2.80 25.29 -5.41
CA THR A 484 3.81 24.53 -6.18
C THR A 484 4.95 24.10 -5.25
N VAL A 485 5.14 22.79 -5.08
CA VAL A 485 6.30 22.25 -4.34
C VAL A 485 7.56 22.30 -5.20
N THR A 486 8.69 22.69 -4.60
CA THR A 486 9.92 22.98 -5.34
C THR A 486 11.19 22.95 -4.45
N PRO A 487 12.36 22.62 -5.01
CA PRO A 487 12.53 21.96 -6.30
C PRO A 487 12.16 20.47 -6.23
N THR A 488 11.81 19.90 -7.37
CA THR A 488 11.63 18.45 -7.53
C THR A 488 12.55 17.95 -8.64
N VAL A 489 12.61 16.64 -8.79
CA VAL A 489 13.11 16.03 -10.04
C VAL A 489 12.13 16.35 -11.17
N ASN A 490 12.63 16.42 -12.40
CA ASN A 490 11.79 16.56 -13.59
C ASN A 490 11.08 15.21 -13.87
N PRO A 491 9.75 15.11 -13.70
CA PRO A 491 9.03 13.84 -13.88
C PRO A 491 9.00 13.36 -15.33
N TYR A 492 9.37 14.22 -16.30
CA TYR A 492 9.40 13.91 -17.73
C TYR A 492 10.82 13.68 -18.26
N GLY A 493 11.82 13.73 -17.39
CA GLY A 493 13.21 13.53 -17.72
C GLY A 493 14.04 13.39 -16.45
N TRP A 494 14.06 12.19 -15.86
CA TRP A 494 14.78 11.93 -14.60
C TRP A 494 16.30 12.15 -14.68
N GLY A 495 16.86 12.15 -15.89
CA GLY A 495 18.26 12.51 -16.14
C GLY A 495 18.54 14.01 -16.23
N ASP A 496 17.50 14.86 -16.13
CA ASP A 496 17.64 16.32 -16.09
C ASP A 496 18.32 16.74 -14.78
N THR A 497 19.38 17.53 -14.93
CA THR A 497 20.22 18.02 -13.84
C THR A 497 19.79 19.41 -13.38
N GLN A 498 18.78 19.99 -14.03
CA GLN A 498 18.18 21.24 -13.60
C GLN A 498 17.02 20.96 -12.64
N PRO A 499 17.04 21.55 -11.42
CA PRO A 499 15.94 21.40 -10.48
C PRO A 499 14.60 21.85 -11.10
N TRP A 500 13.60 20.97 -11.07
CA TRP A 500 12.28 21.26 -11.61
C TRP A 500 11.48 22.11 -10.63
N THR A 501 10.98 23.26 -11.09
CA THR A 501 10.34 24.29 -10.25
C THR A 501 8.92 24.64 -10.71
N ARG A 502 8.40 23.95 -11.73
CA ARG A 502 7.11 24.26 -12.37
C ARG A 502 5.92 23.49 -11.78
N GLY A 503 6.18 22.61 -10.82
CA GLY A 503 5.22 21.68 -10.24
C GLY A 503 5.32 20.31 -10.90
N SER A 504 5.80 19.33 -10.12
CA SER A 504 5.76 17.92 -10.48
C SER A 504 4.43 17.32 -10.01
N PRO A 505 3.64 16.64 -10.86
CA PRO A 505 2.38 16.02 -10.44
C PRO A 505 2.56 15.04 -9.27
N GLU A 506 3.57 14.17 -9.36
CA GLU A 506 3.91 13.22 -8.29
C GLU A 506 4.44 13.93 -7.03
N GLY A 507 5.28 14.96 -7.18
CA GLY A 507 5.81 15.71 -6.02
C GLY A 507 4.68 16.34 -5.20
N GLN A 508 3.66 16.87 -5.85
CA GLN A 508 2.46 17.38 -5.17
C GLN A 508 1.72 16.27 -4.43
N ALA A 509 1.48 15.14 -5.09
CA ALA A 509 0.79 14.00 -4.50
C ALA A 509 1.58 13.41 -3.30
N PHE A 510 2.91 13.42 -3.34
CA PHE A 510 3.76 12.95 -2.24
C PHE A 510 3.67 13.83 -1.01
N VAL A 511 3.59 15.15 -1.16
CA VAL A 511 3.35 16.05 -0.03
C VAL A 511 1.96 15.81 0.57
N VAL A 512 0.95 15.51 -0.25
CA VAL A 512 -0.37 15.10 0.24
C VAL A 512 -0.31 13.76 1.00
N LEU A 513 0.45 12.78 0.49
CA LEU A 513 0.66 11.50 1.18
C LEU A 513 1.39 11.70 2.52
N MET A 514 2.44 12.52 2.55
CA MET A 514 3.17 12.88 3.77
C MET A 514 2.23 13.51 4.80
N TYR A 515 1.41 14.48 4.37
CA TYR A 515 0.43 15.12 5.24
C TYR A 515 -0.59 14.13 5.81
N ALA A 516 -1.16 13.27 4.96
CA ALA A 516 -2.11 12.26 5.41
C ALA A 516 -1.46 11.26 6.39
N ALA A 517 -0.22 10.83 6.13
CA ALA A 517 0.53 9.95 7.01
C ALA A 517 0.83 10.60 8.37
N TRP A 518 1.27 11.86 8.39
CA TRP A 518 1.49 12.62 9.62
C TRP A 518 0.19 12.79 10.41
N ARG A 519 -0.90 13.22 9.78
CA ARG A 519 -2.22 13.36 10.41
C ARG A 519 -2.68 12.06 11.06
N ASP A 520 -2.51 10.93 10.37
CA ASP A 520 -2.90 9.63 10.90
C ASP A 520 -1.96 9.19 12.04
N CYS A 521 -0.66 9.53 11.98
CA CYS A 521 0.30 9.32 13.06
C CYS A 521 -0.03 10.13 14.33
N VAL A 522 -0.43 11.39 14.18
CA VAL A 522 -0.96 12.23 15.27
C VAL A 522 -2.23 11.63 15.85
N SER A 523 -3.16 11.20 14.99
CA SER A 523 -4.42 10.58 15.41
C SER A 523 -4.20 9.27 16.17
N ALA A 524 -3.12 8.54 15.87
CA ALA A 524 -2.70 7.34 16.58
C ALA A 524 -1.96 7.62 17.90
N GLY A 525 -1.66 8.89 18.21
CA GLY A 525 -0.91 9.28 19.41
C GLY A 525 0.59 8.96 19.32
N VAL A 526 1.11 8.73 18.12
CA VAL A 526 2.54 8.41 17.88
C VAL A 526 3.34 9.69 17.56
N CYS A 527 2.75 10.63 16.83
CA CYS A 527 3.38 11.90 16.45
C CYS A 527 2.79 13.11 17.19
N GLY A 528 3.56 14.19 17.29
CA GLY A 528 3.09 15.49 17.77
C GLY A 528 2.30 16.25 16.71
N ALA A 529 1.32 17.06 17.15
CA ALA A 529 0.50 17.89 16.27
C ALA A 529 1.10 19.28 15.98
N ASP A 530 2.27 19.57 16.56
CA ASP A 530 2.91 20.89 16.56
C ASP A 530 3.94 21.08 15.42
#